data_AF-A0A7X9QTL7-F1
#
_entry.id   AF-A0A7X9QTL7-F1
#
_cell.length_a   1.000
_cell.length_b   1.000
_cell.length_c   1.000
_cell.angle_alpha   90.00
_cell.angle_beta   90.00
_cell.angle_gamma   90.00
#
_symmetry.space_group_name_H-M   'P 1'
#
loop_
_entity.id
_entity.type
_entity.pdbx_description
1 polymer ?
#
loop_
_entity_poly.entity_id
_entity_poly.type
_entity_poly.pdbx_seq_one_letter_code
_entity_poly.pdbx_strand_id
1 'polypeptide(L)'
;MTFVETITQAIIYLCFAILLGSFILALVPQVNKPTISIPKGALMTATGGIALLSFIPVFQLILYLSPGIGYLQTMQSVLFTFEVGKAWLFTFIIATILFIFIVWFDYRKNKSYAYIGIAIVFILILGLAWSSHASSLDKVVGFISHTAHFTAVSIWVGILFVVSWFAKDYSNWESFLKWFSPTAMFCLVGTIISGFILMSFVVEFKDYTNSWMLPYGQTLLIKHLLMIPLLVYALINSIILKKKLSNQLFNPLPWARMESIIVLLIFSATAALGQQSPPHETLLTEEEISSLFTMFYQGQFQPGMTVNLMLNATSIALCGLALLFIALMMLSFIKKAPVILSILMSVLLVLCLYLSIMLGIQ
;
A
#
# COMPACT_ATOMS: atom_id res chain seq x y z
N MET A 1 16.78 -10.41 7.16
CA MET A 1 15.42 -10.99 7.18
C MET A 1 14.34 -9.94 6.88
N THR A 2 14.55 -8.69 7.28
CA THR A 2 13.69 -7.51 6.96
C THR A 2 13.22 -7.39 5.50
N PHE A 3 14.07 -7.72 4.51
CA PHE A 3 13.68 -7.72 3.10
C PHE A 3 12.59 -8.77 2.77
N VAL A 4 12.69 -9.97 3.35
CA VAL A 4 11.69 -11.03 3.17
C VAL A 4 10.37 -10.61 3.81
N GLU A 5 10.41 -10.05 5.02
CA GLU A 5 9.22 -9.53 5.70
C GLU A 5 8.53 -8.45 4.87
N THR A 6 9.31 -7.49 4.34
CA THR A 6 8.81 -6.42 3.46
C THR A 6 8.07 -7.00 2.24
N ILE A 7 8.67 -7.96 1.54
CA ILE A 7 8.02 -8.58 0.37
C ILE A 7 6.74 -9.32 0.79
N THR A 8 6.83 -10.13 1.84
CA THR A 8 5.70 -10.95 2.28
C THR A 8 4.51 -10.09 2.71
N GLN A 9 4.76 -8.99 3.43
CA GLN A 9 3.74 -8.04 3.86
C GLN A 9 3.14 -7.26 2.70
N ALA A 10 3.95 -6.83 1.71
CA ALA A 10 3.43 -6.21 0.49
C ALA A 10 2.51 -7.17 -0.29
N ILE A 11 2.87 -8.46 -0.37
CA ILE A 11 2.04 -9.49 -1.00
C ILE A 11 0.75 -9.72 -0.20
N ILE A 12 0.79 -9.74 1.14
CA ILE A 12 -0.41 -9.85 1.98
C ILE A 12 -1.38 -8.70 1.67
N TYR A 13 -0.89 -7.46 1.59
CA TYR A 13 -1.73 -6.30 1.24
C TYR A 13 -2.40 -6.48 -0.12
N LEU A 14 -1.67 -7.01 -1.11
CA LEU A 14 -2.23 -7.36 -2.41
C LEU A 14 -3.27 -8.49 -2.32
N CYS A 15 -3.06 -9.51 -1.48
CA CYS A 15 -4.01 -10.59 -1.27
C CYS A 15 -5.36 -10.06 -0.73
N PHE A 16 -5.33 -9.19 0.29
CA PHE A 16 -6.52 -8.53 0.82
C PHE A 16 -7.23 -7.69 -0.25
N ALA A 17 -6.49 -6.89 -1.01
CA ALA A 17 -7.03 -6.08 -2.09
C ALA A 17 -7.72 -6.95 -3.16
N ILE A 18 -7.08 -8.04 -3.62
CA ILE A 18 -7.67 -8.95 -4.61
C ILE A 18 -8.96 -9.57 -4.09
N LEU A 19 -9.00 -10.06 -2.85
CA LEU A 19 -10.18 -10.69 -2.27
C LEU A 19 -11.34 -9.70 -2.17
N LEU A 20 -11.11 -8.55 -1.56
CA LEU A 20 -12.15 -7.55 -1.32
C LEU A 20 -12.67 -6.96 -2.64
N GLY A 21 -11.76 -6.60 -3.55
CA GLY A 21 -12.11 -6.12 -4.89
C GLY A 21 -12.96 -7.13 -5.66
N SER A 22 -12.61 -8.41 -5.60
CA SER A 22 -13.33 -9.48 -6.30
C SER A 22 -14.74 -9.68 -5.78
N PHE A 23 -14.92 -9.73 -4.45
CA PHE A 23 -16.24 -9.89 -3.86
C PHE A 23 -17.12 -8.65 -4.07
N ILE A 24 -16.57 -7.44 -3.93
CA ILE A 24 -17.32 -6.20 -4.20
C ILE A 24 -17.76 -6.16 -5.67
N LEU A 25 -16.85 -6.45 -6.61
CA LEU A 25 -17.19 -6.48 -8.02
C LEU A 25 -18.23 -7.54 -8.37
N ALA A 26 -18.35 -8.63 -7.61
CA ALA A 26 -19.41 -9.61 -7.80
C ALA A 26 -20.82 -9.07 -7.45
N LEU A 27 -20.90 -8.06 -6.58
CA LEU A 27 -22.16 -7.38 -6.23
C LEU A 27 -22.61 -6.36 -7.29
N VAL A 28 -21.65 -5.81 -8.05
CA VAL A 28 -21.90 -4.78 -9.06
C VAL A 28 -22.57 -5.39 -10.30
N PRO A 29 -23.69 -4.83 -10.81
CA PRO A 29 -24.36 -5.29 -12.03
C PRO A 29 -23.43 -5.27 -13.25
N GLN A 30 -23.63 -6.21 -14.20
CA GLN A 30 -22.79 -6.32 -15.41
C GLN A 30 -22.85 -5.07 -16.29
N VAL A 31 -23.96 -4.32 -16.28
CA VAL A 31 -24.10 -3.05 -17.02
C VAL A 31 -23.24 -1.90 -16.46
N ASN A 32 -22.71 -2.06 -15.24
CA ASN A 32 -21.95 -1.04 -14.53
C ASN A 32 -20.46 -1.38 -14.39
N LYS A 33 -19.97 -2.41 -15.10
CA LYS A 33 -18.58 -2.83 -15.06
C LYS A 33 -18.18 -3.49 -16.37
N PRO A 34 -16.87 -3.50 -16.73
CA PRO A 34 -16.40 -4.33 -17.84
C PRO A 34 -16.59 -5.82 -17.55
N THR A 35 -16.45 -6.65 -18.58
CA THR A 35 -16.46 -8.10 -18.37
C THR A 35 -15.19 -8.51 -17.65
N ILE A 36 -15.32 -9.04 -16.43
CA ILE A 36 -14.19 -9.47 -15.59
C ILE A 36 -14.26 -10.98 -15.41
N SER A 37 -13.14 -11.66 -15.64
CA SER A 37 -13.01 -13.09 -15.41
C SER A 37 -11.87 -13.36 -14.43
N ILE A 38 -12.24 -13.53 -13.16
CA ILE A 38 -11.32 -13.83 -12.07
C ILE A 38 -11.32 -15.35 -11.90
N PRO A 39 -10.18 -16.03 -12.09
CA PRO A 39 -10.09 -17.45 -11.82
C PRO A 39 -10.24 -17.68 -10.31
N LYS A 40 -11.03 -18.69 -9.94
CA LYS A 40 -11.21 -19.09 -8.52
C LYS A 40 -9.88 -19.38 -7.83
N GLY A 41 -8.93 -19.93 -8.57
CA GLY A 41 -7.55 -20.13 -8.12
C GLY A 41 -6.88 -18.85 -7.62
N ALA A 42 -7.14 -17.67 -8.20
CA ALA A 42 -6.55 -16.43 -7.72
C ALA A 42 -7.03 -16.06 -6.30
N LEU A 43 -8.33 -16.28 -5.99
CA LEU A 43 -8.86 -16.04 -4.64
C LEU A 43 -8.35 -17.08 -3.64
N MET A 44 -8.24 -18.34 -4.07
CA MET A 44 -7.66 -19.41 -3.26
C MET A 44 -6.19 -19.11 -2.93
N THR A 45 -5.40 -18.70 -3.93
CA THR A 45 -4.00 -18.30 -3.74
C THR A 45 -3.88 -17.06 -2.86
N ALA A 46 -4.75 -16.05 -3.02
CA ALA A 46 -4.74 -14.87 -2.16
C ALA A 46 -5.06 -15.25 -0.70
N THR A 47 -6.05 -16.11 -0.49
CA THR A 47 -6.45 -16.56 0.86
C THR A 47 -5.37 -17.42 1.51
N GLY A 48 -4.79 -18.38 0.77
CA GLY A 48 -3.66 -19.18 1.23
C GLY A 48 -2.41 -18.33 1.49
N GLY A 49 -2.19 -17.31 0.66
CA GLY A 49 -1.14 -16.31 0.85
C GLY A 49 -1.28 -15.57 2.17
N ILE A 50 -2.48 -15.11 2.54
CA ILE A 50 -2.73 -14.48 3.85
C ILE A 50 -2.38 -15.46 4.99
N ALA A 51 -2.83 -16.70 4.92
CA ALA A 51 -2.58 -17.70 5.97
C ALA A 51 -1.09 -18.04 6.15
N LEU A 52 -0.36 -18.22 5.04
CA LEU A 52 1.03 -18.66 5.05
C LEU A 52 2.01 -17.51 5.27
N LEU A 53 1.85 -16.39 4.55
CA LEU A 53 2.79 -15.28 4.59
C LEU A 53 2.69 -14.51 5.91
N SER A 54 1.52 -14.47 6.56
CA SER A 54 1.37 -13.85 7.88
C SER A 54 2.11 -14.60 8.99
N PHE A 55 2.60 -15.82 8.74
CA PHE A 55 3.44 -16.55 9.68
C PHE A 55 4.88 -16.03 9.76
N ILE A 56 5.34 -15.29 8.75
CA ILE A 56 6.75 -14.87 8.66
C ILE A 56 7.20 -14.05 9.88
N PRO A 57 6.46 -13.04 10.38
CA PRO A 57 6.84 -12.31 11.59
C PRO A 57 6.86 -13.20 12.84
N VAL A 58 5.92 -14.16 12.94
CA VAL A 58 5.88 -15.13 14.05
C VAL A 58 7.12 -16.01 14.03
N PHE A 59 7.47 -16.53 12.86
CA PHE A 59 8.65 -17.37 12.67
C PHE A 59 9.93 -16.63 13.02
N GLN A 60 10.04 -15.36 12.62
CA GLN A 60 11.20 -14.52 12.96
C GLN A 60 11.32 -14.31 14.47
N LEU A 61 10.21 -14.04 15.16
CA LEU A 61 10.21 -13.90 16.62
C LEU A 61 10.64 -15.21 17.32
N ILE A 62 10.20 -16.37 16.81
CA ILE A 62 10.63 -17.67 17.32
C ILE A 62 12.14 -17.84 17.13
N LEU A 63 12.68 -17.54 15.94
CA LEU A 63 14.12 -17.65 15.70
C LEU A 63 14.93 -16.72 16.59
N TYR A 64 14.46 -15.48 16.78
CA TYR A 64 15.11 -14.49 17.63
C TYR A 64 15.19 -14.91 19.10
N LEU A 65 14.10 -15.48 19.65
CA LEU A 65 14.03 -15.88 21.07
C LEU A 65 14.52 -17.31 21.34
N SER A 66 14.65 -18.15 20.31
CA SER A 66 15.03 -19.56 20.46
C SER A 66 16.40 -19.83 21.10
N PRO A 67 17.46 -19.02 20.90
CA PRO A 67 18.78 -19.30 21.48
C PRO A 67 18.81 -19.23 23.01
N GLY A 68 17.88 -18.49 23.63
CA GLY A 68 17.86 -18.31 25.09
C GLY A 68 17.03 -19.35 25.86
N ILE A 69 15.96 -19.88 25.24
CA ILE A 69 14.92 -20.65 25.95
C ILE A 69 14.78 -22.08 25.39
N GLY A 70 15.28 -22.34 24.18
CA GLY A 70 15.08 -23.61 23.47
C GLY A 70 13.91 -23.54 22.48
N TYR A 71 14.11 -24.12 21.29
CA TYR A 71 13.20 -23.92 20.15
C TYR A 71 11.74 -24.30 20.42
N LEU A 72 11.48 -25.46 21.03
CA LEU A 72 10.12 -25.95 21.27
C LEU A 72 9.36 -25.11 22.30
N GLN A 73 10.03 -24.72 23.38
CA GLN A 73 9.46 -23.86 24.42
C GLN A 73 9.18 -22.46 23.87
N THR A 74 10.11 -21.89 23.11
CA THR A 74 9.90 -20.61 22.43
C THR A 74 8.72 -20.67 21.45
N MET A 75 8.62 -21.74 20.64
CA MET A 75 7.51 -21.89 19.69
C MET A 75 6.15 -21.93 20.40
N GLN A 76 6.02 -22.73 21.47
CA GLN A 76 4.78 -22.79 22.26
C GLN A 76 4.47 -21.43 22.90
N SER A 77 5.48 -20.79 23.47
CA SER A 77 5.33 -19.48 24.10
C SER A 77 4.86 -18.43 23.09
N VAL A 78 5.58 -18.27 21.97
CA VAL A 78 5.24 -17.27 20.94
C VAL A 78 3.84 -17.52 20.37
N LEU A 79 3.47 -18.77 20.05
CA LEU A 79 2.18 -19.06 19.44
C LEU A 79 0.99 -18.80 20.37
N PHE A 80 1.10 -19.18 21.64
CA PHE A 80 -0.06 -19.19 22.54
C PHE A 80 -0.08 -18.03 23.55
N THR A 81 1.04 -17.35 23.78
CA THR A 81 1.13 -16.28 24.79
C THR A 81 1.35 -14.90 24.19
N PHE A 82 2.14 -14.76 23.12
CA PHE A 82 2.41 -13.47 22.49
C PHE A 82 1.23 -13.04 21.60
N GLU A 83 0.93 -11.74 21.59
CA GLU A 83 -0.17 -11.18 20.78
C GLU A 83 0.01 -11.46 19.28
N VAL A 84 1.24 -11.40 18.78
CA VAL A 84 1.56 -11.70 17.37
C VAL A 84 1.20 -13.16 17.01
N GLY A 85 1.46 -14.12 17.90
CA GLY A 85 1.12 -15.53 17.69
C GLY A 85 -0.38 -15.79 17.75
N LYS A 86 -1.09 -15.20 18.73
CA LYS A 86 -2.56 -15.28 18.84
C LYS A 86 -3.24 -14.70 17.59
N ALA A 87 -2.76 -13.56 17.11
CA ALA A 87 -3.30 -12.91 15.92
C ALA A 87 -3.04 -13.72 14.65
N TRP A 88 -1.87 -14.36 14.53
CA TRP A 88 -1.62 -15.29 13.45
C TRP A 88 -2.54 -16.51 13.51
N LEU A 89 -2.73 -17.14 14.68
CA LEU A 89 -3.66 -18.27 14.83
C LEU A 89 -5.08 -17.89 14.42
N PHE A 90 -5.55 -16.72 14.87
CA PHE A 90 -6.84 -16.17 14.45
C PHE A 90 -6.91 -15.99 12.93
N THR A 91 -5.91 -15.33 12.35
CA THR A 91 -5.82 -15.10 10.90
C THR A 91 -5.82 -16.40 10.12
N PHE A 92 -5.05 -17.40 10.56
CA PHE A 92 -4.96 -18.71 9.94
C PHE A 92 -6.31 -19.45 9.95
N ILE A 93 -7.01 -19.44 11.09
CA ILE A 93 -8.33 -20.08 11.22
C ILE A 93 -9.35 -19.40 10.29
N ILE A 94 -9.47 -18.07 10.35
CA ILE A 94 -10.44 -17.33 9.54
C ILE A 94 -10.10 -17.43 8.05
N ALA A 95 -8.81 -17.39 7.68
CA ALA A 95 -8.38 -17.57 6.29
C ALA A 95 -8.68 -19.00 5.80
N THR A 96 -8.52 -20.02 6.65
CA THR A 96 -8.90 -21.40 6.32
C THR A 96 -10.40 -21.51 6.08
N ILE A 97 -11.22 -20.88 6.92
CA ILE A 97 -12.68 -20.79 6.72
C ILE A 97 -13.01 -20.11 5.39
N LEU A 98 -12.36 -18.98 5.08
CA LEU A 98 -12.53 -18.28 3.81
C LEU A 98 -12.11 -19.15 2.62
N PHE A 99 -11.02 -19.90 2.74
CA PHE A 99 -10.53 -20.77 1.69
C PHE A 99 -11.53 -21.88 1.37
N ILE A 100 -12.02 -22.57 2.41
CA ILE A 100 -13.06 -23.60 2.30
C ILE A 100 -14.34 -23.00 1.70
N PHE A 101 -14.73 -21.81 2.16
CA PHE A 101 -15.88 -21.09 1.63
C PHE A 101 -15.74 -20.81 0.13
N ILE A 102 -14.59 -20.30 -0.31
CA ILE A 102 -14.32 -20.07 -1.74
C ILE A 102 -14.38 -21.38 -2.51
N VAL A 103 -13.85 -22.48 -1.99
CA VAL A 103 -13.84 -23.80 -2.63
C VAL A 103 -15.25 -24.37 -2.83
N TRP A 104 -16.16 -24.20 -1.88
CA TRP A 104 -17.50 -24.79 -1.98
C TRP A 104 -18.57 -23.87 -2.57
N PHE A 105 -18.45 -22.55 -2.41
CA PHE A 105 -19.48 -21.60 -2.84
C PHE A 105 -19.03 -20.78 -4.05
N ASP A 106 -19.92 -20.65 -5.06
CA ASP A 106 -19.67 -19.77 -6.21
C ASP A 106 -20.26 -18.39 -5.97
N TYR A 107 -19.41 -17.48 -5.48
CA TYR A 107 -19.75 -16.07 -5.21
C TYR A 107 -20.25 -15.29 -6.44
N ARG A 108 -20.05 -15.82 -7.66
CA ARG A 108 -20.51 -15.19 -8.91
C ARG A 108 -21.97 -15.49 -9.21
N LYS A 109 -22.52 -16.57 -8.65
CA LYS A 109 -23.91 -17.01 -8.90
C LYS A 109 -24.90 -16.39 -7.92
N ASN A 110 -24.48 -16.15 -6.68
CA ASN A 110 -25.35 -15.62 -5.63
C ASN A 110 -24.67 -14.46 -4.88
N LYS A 111 -25.32 -13.30 -4.89
CA LYS A 111 -24.83 -12.09 -4.21
C LYS A 111 -24.65 -12.29 -2.70
N SER A 112 -25.46 -13.13 -2.06
CA SER A 112 -25.32 -13.44 -0.64
C SER A 112 -23.94 -14.01 -0.30
N TYR A 113 -23.37 -14.84 -1.19
CA TYR A 113 -22.03 -15.39 -0.99
C TYR A 113 -20.94 -14.33 -1.13
N ALA A 114 -21.13 -13.33 -2.00
CA ALA A 114 -20.20 -12.20 -2.08
C ALA A 114 -20.25 -11.34 -0.81
N TYR A 115 -21.43 -11.09 -0.23
CA TYR A 115 -21.54 -10.40 1.07
C TYR A 115 -20.87 -11.17 2.21
N ILE A 116 -21.08 -12.50 2.28
CA ILE A 116 -20.40 -13.35 3.27
C ILE A 116 -18.88 -13.30 3.08
N GLY A 117 -18.39 -13.38 1.84
CA GLY A 117 -16.96 -13.24 1.53
C GLY A 117 -16.39 -11.89 1.99
N ILE A 118 -17.10 -10.78 1.74
CA ILE A 118 -16.70 -9.44 2.24
C ILE A 118 -16.65 -9.43 3.77
N ALA A 119 -17.66 -9.98 4.44
CA ALA A 119 -17.71 -10.03 5.90
C ALA A 119 -16.51 -10.80 6.48
N ILE A 120 -16.17 -11.96 5.91
CA ILE A 120 -15.03 -12.76 6.38
C ILE A 120 -13.70 -12.03 6.11
N VAL A 121 -13.53 -11.41 4.95
CA VAL A 121 -12.32 -10.61 4.66
C VAL A 121 -12.23 -9.41 5.62
N PHE A 122 -13.35 -8.77 5.95
CA PHE A 122 -13.36 -7.70 6.94
C PHE A 122 -12.96 -8.19 8.34
N ILE A 123 -13.41 -9.38 8.75
CA ILE A 123 -12.94 -10.01 10.01
C ILE A 123 -11.42 -10.25 9.99
N LEU A 124 -10.86 -10.66 8.85
CA LEU A 124 -9.40 -10.78 8.70
C LEU A 124 -8.70 -9.42 8.83
N ILE A 125 -9.28 -8.34 8.30
CA ILE A 125 -8.75 -6.98 8.45
C ILE A 125 -8.76 -6.56 9.93
N LEU A 126 -9.83 -6.86 10.68
CA LEU A 126 -9.89 -6.62 12.12
C LEU A 126 -8.79 -7.40 12.86
N GLY A 127 -8.56 -8.66 12.49
CA GLY A 127 -7.47 -9.47 13.04
C GLY A 127 -6.09 -8.85 12.82
N LEU A 128 -5.83 -8.35 11.61
CA LEU A 128 -4.58 -7.66 11.28
C LEU A 128 -4.41 -6.34 12.05
N ALA A 129 -5.49 -5.57 12.19
CA ALA A 129 -5.47 -4.31 12.92
C ALA A 129 -5.25 -4.53 14.43
N TRP A 130 -5.78 -5.62 15.00
CA TRP A 130 -5.60 -5.96 16.42
C TRP A 130 -4.12 -6.13 16.78
N SER A 131 -3.35 -6.85 15.98
CA SER A 131 -1.92 -7.08 16.26
C SER A 131 -0.99 -5.98 15.73
N SER A 132 -1.53 -4.83 15.36
CA SER A 132 -0.71 -3.77 14.77
C SER A 132 -0.01 -2.90 15.80
N HIS A 133 1.11 -2.31 15.40
CA HIS A 133 1.89 -1.42 16.25
C HIS A 133 1.07 -0.22 16.78
N ALA A 134 0.21 0.37 15.95
CA ALA A 134 -0.69 1.43 16.40
C ALA A 134 -1.64 0.97 17.52
N SER A 135 -2.17 -0.27 17.44
CA SER A 135 -3.03 -0.85 18.47
C SER A 135 -2.29 -1.20 19.76
N SER A 136 -0.98 -1.43 19.71
CA SER A 136 -0.17 -1.58 20.93
C SER A 136 0.08 -0.25 21.65
N LEU A 137 0.10 0.87 20.92
CA LEU A 137 0.28 2.21 21.48
C LEU A 137 -1.04 2.79 21.99
N ASP A 138 -2.11 2.72 21.19
CA ASP A 138 -3.48 3.04 21.61
C ASP A 138 -4.44 1.98 21.07
N LYS A 139 -5.00 1.20 22.00
CA LYS A 139 -5.86 0.05 21.67
C LYS A 139 -7.12 0.43 20.89
N VAL A 140 -7.66 1.63 21.06
CA VAL A 140 -8.93 2.02 20.44
C VAL A 140 -8.66 2.82 19.18
N VAL A 141 -7.92 3.93 19.30
CA VAL A 141 -7.66 4.82 18.17
C VAL A 141 -6.73 4.15 17.16
N GLY A 142 -5.72 3.42 17.62
CA GLY A 142 -4.83 2.65 16.74
C GLY A 142 -5.58 1.56 15.97
N PHE A 143 -6.43 0.80 16.65
CA PHE A 143 -7.24 -0.25 16.05
C PHE A 143 -8.24 0.29 15.02
N ILE A 144 -9.01 1.31 15.37
CA ILE A 144 -10.03 1.91 14.49
C ILE A 144 -9.34 2.57 13.29
N SER A 145 -8.28 3.34 13.52
CA SER A 145 -7.54 4.03 12.46
C SER A 145 -6.93 3.03 11.48
N HIS A 146 -6.30 1.96 11.98
CA HIS A 146 -5.72 0.93 11.11
C HIS A 146 -6.78 0.16 10.35
N THR A 147 -7.86 -0.27 11.02
CA THR A 147 -9.00 -0.94 10.36
C THR A 147 -9.57 -0.08 9.24
N ALA A 148 -9.83 1.20 9.53
CA ALA A 148 -10.37 2.15 8.55
C ALA A 148 -9.41 2.36 7.37
N HIS A 149 -8.12 2.58 7.67
CA HIS A 149 -7.08 2.76 6.66
C HIS A 149 -6.99 1.56 5.72
N PHE A 150 -6.81 0.37 6.30
CA PHE A 150 -6.57 -0.84 5.53
C PHE A 150 -7.82 -1.29 4.76
N THR A 151 -9.02 -1.07 5.32
CA THR A 151 -10.28 -1.30 4.61
C THR A 151 -10.43 -0.36 3.42
N ALA A 152 -10.23 0.95 3.61
CA ALA A 152 -10.36 1.94 2.54
C ALA A 152 -9.39 1.65 1.38
N VAL A 153 -8.13 1.37 1.70
CA VAL A 153 -7.10 0.98 0.73
C VAL A 153 -7.49 -0.34 0.04
N SER A 154 -7.91 -1.36 0.78
CA SER A 154 -8.28 -2.66 0.20
C SER A 154 -9.50 -2.57 -0.75
N ILE A 155 -10.48 -1.71 -0.47
CA ILE A 155 -11.62 -1.44 -1.36
C ILE A 155 -11.13 -0.77 -2.64
N TRP A 156 -10.48 0.39 -2.51
CA TRP A 156 -10.11 1.21 -3.66
C TRP A 156 -9.11 0.48 -4.57
N VAL A 157 -8.01 0.03 -3.98
CA VAL A 157 -6.93 -0.65 -4.70
C VAL A 157 -7.41 -2.01 -5.19
N GLY A 158 -8.20 -2.72 -4.41
CA GLY A 158 -8.73 -4.02 -4.79
C GLY A 158 -9.57 -3.97 -6.05
N ILE A 159 -10.53 -3.04 -6.11
CA ILE A 159 -11.37 -2.86 -7.30
C ILE A 159 -10.50 -2.43 -8.50
N LEU A 160 -9.62 -1.44 -8.31
CA LEU A 160 -8.72 -0.96 -9.37
C LEU A 160 -7.85 -2.10 -9.92
N PHE A 161 -7.22 -2.88 -9.05
CA PHE A 161 -6.33 -3.96 -9.42
C PHE A 161 -7.10 -5.07 -10.14
N VAL A 162 -8.22 -5.50 -9.59
CA VAL A 162 -9.02 -6.58 -10.19
C VAL A 162 -9.51 -6.19 -11.59
N VAL A 163 -10.02 -4.96 -11.76
CA VAL A 163 -10.47 -4.47 -13.07
C VAL A 163 -9.29 -4.35 -14.03
N SER A 164 -8.17 -3.77 -13.60
CA SER A 164 -6.99 -3.53 -14.45
C SER A 164 -6.38 -4.82 -15.03
N TRP A 165 -6.37 -5.89 -14.24
CA TRP A 165 -5.65 -7.13 -14.57
C TRP A 165 -6.56 -8.29 -15.01
N PHE A 166 -7.82 -8.33 -14.59
CA PHE A 166 -8.74 -9.44 -14.91
C PHE A 166 -9.89 -9.06 -15.86
N ALA A 167 -10.02 -7.80 -16.27
CA ALA A 167 -10.96 -7.43 -17.32
C ALA A 167 -10.57 -8.04 -18.67
N LYS A 168 -11.56 -8.55 -19.40
CA LYS A 168 -11.42 -9.12 -20.75
C LYS A 168 -11.68 -8.10 -21.85
N ASP A 169 -12.44 -7.05 -21.51
CA ASP A 169 -12.76 -5.94 -22.37
C ASP A 169 -12.83 -4.64 -21.55
N TYR A 170 -13.19 -3.55 -22.22
CA TYR A 170 -13.45 -2.25 -21.61
C TYR A 170 -14.90 -1.79 -21.90
N SER A 171 -15.82 -2.74 -22.07
CA SER A 171 -17.25 -2.45 -22.17
C SER A 171 -17.74 -1.78 -20.89
N ASN A 172 -18.77 -0.94 -20.98
CA ASN A 172 -19.36 -0.23 -19.83
C ASN A 172 -18.36 0.59 -18.99
N TRP A 173 -17.17 0.94 -19.51
CA TRP A 173 -16.14 1.63 -18.74
C TRP A 173 -16.61 2.98 -18.19
N GLU A 174 -17.41 3.72 -18.96
CA GLU A 174 -18.01 4.97 -18.49
C GLU A 174 -18.95 4.72 -17.30
N SER A 175 -19.81 3.70 -17.38
CA SER A 175 -20.70 3.28 -16.29
C SER A 175 -19.91 2.83 -15.06
N PHE A 176 -18.78 2.15 -15.26
CA PHE A 176 -17.86 1.78 -14.20
C PHE A 176 -17.30 3.02 -13.47
N LEU A 177 -16.78 4.00 -14.21
CA LEU A 177 -16.23 5.22 -13.63
C LEU A 177 -17.29 6.05 -12.87
N LYS A 178 -18.57 6.00 -13.26
CA LYS A 178 -19.65 6.75 -12.58
C LYS A 178 -19.80 6.38 -11.11
N TRP A 179 -19.59 5.12 -10.73
CA TRP A 179 -19.68 4.69 -9.33
C TRP A 179 -18.30 4.44 -8.70
N PHE A 180 -17.31 3.99 -9.49
CA PHE A 180 -15.99 3.70 -8.96
C PHE A 180 -15.22 4.97 -8.62
N SER A 181 -15.23 6.02 -9.46
CA SER A 181 -14.51 7.26 -9.16
C SER A 181 -14.93 7.93 -7.84
N PRO A 182 -16.23 8.09 -7.51
CA PRO A 182 -16.61 8.63 -6.19
C PRO A 182 -16.24 7.68 -5.04
N THR A 183 -16.34 6.37 -5.25
CA THR A 183 -15.92 5.36 -4.24
C THR A 183 -14.42 5.46 -3.95
N ALA A 184 -13.61 5.54 -5.01
CA ALA A 184 -12.16 5.70 -4.94
C ALA A 184 -11.79 7.01 -4.25
N MET A 185 -12.47 8.12 -4.55
CA MET A 185 -12.23 9.40 -3.88
C MET A 185 -12.54 9.33 -2.38
N PHE A 186 -13.67 8.72 -1.98
CA PHE A 186 -14.01 8.54 -0.57
C PHE A 186 -12.96 7.68 0.16
N CYS A 187 -12.54 6.58 -0.47
CA CYS A 187 -11.49 5.71 0.08
C CYS A 187 -10.14 6.42 0.17
N LEU A 188 -9.76 7.22 -0.84
CA LEU A 188 -8.52 8.00 -0.83
C LEU A 188 -8.52 9.02 0.32
N VAL A 189 -9.59 9.78 0.47
CA VAL A 189 -9.74 10.75 1.58
C VAL A 189 -9.67 10.03 2.93
N GLY A 190 -10.41 8.93 3.08
CA GLY A 190 -10.36 8.11 4.31
C GLY A 190 -8.96 7.56 4.59
N THR A 191 -8.24 7.12 3.55
CA THR A 191 -6.86 6.63 3.64
C THR A 191 -5.90 7.74 4.07
N ILE A 192 -6.05 8.95 3.54
CA ILE A 192 -5.21 10.10 3.91
C ILE A 192 -5.44 10.46 5.37
N ILE A 193 -6.70 10.61 5.81
CA ILE A 193 -7.05 10.98 7.19
C ILE A 193 -6.53 9.93 8.17
N SER A 194 -6.91 8.66 7.96
CA SER A 194 -6.45 7.56 8.81
C SER A 194 -4.94 7.36 8.74
N GLY A 195 -4.31 7.62 7.60
CA GLY A 195 -2.87 7.53 7.41
C GLY A 195 -2.10 8.57 8.22
N PHE A 196 -2.60 9.81 8.29
CA PHE A 196 -2.02 10.84 9.16
C PHE A 196 -2.21 10.53 10.64
N ILE A 197 -3.37 9.96 11.02
CA ILE A 197 -3.57 9.49 12.40
C ILE A 197 -2.58 8.37 12.74
N LEU A 198 -2.42 7.37 11.85
CA LEU A 198 -1.45 6.29 12.03
C LEU A 198 -0.01 6.80 12.12
N MET A 199 0.35 7.76 11.26
CA MET A 199 1.67 8.40 11.28
C MET A 199 1.92 9.11 12.61
N SER A 200 0.92 9.73 13.21
CA SER A 200 1.05 10.46 14.48
C SER A 200 1.43 9.59 15.68
N PHE A 201 1.17 8.28 15.61
CA PHE A 201 1.66 7.32 16.60
C PHE A 201 3.16 7.05 16.50
N VAL A 202 3.77 7.37 15.36
CA VAL A 202 5.15 7.00 15.06
C VAL A 202 6.08 8.21 14.97
N VAL A 203 5.58 9.32 14.41
CA VAL A 203 6.33 10.56 14.20
C VAL A 203 5.45 11.75 14.56
N GLU A 204 5.92 12.58 15.49
CA GLU A 204 5.29 13.87 15.74
C GLU A 204 5.42 14.78 14.51
N PHE A 205 4.37 15.51 14.15
CA PHE A 205 4.36 16.35 12.95
C PHE A 205 5.51 17.36 12.89
N LYS A 206 5.90 17.92 14.05
CA LYS A 206 7.02 18.87 14.16
C LYS A 206 8.38 18.25 13.84
N ASP A 207 8.52 16.95 14.07
CA ASP A 207 9.76 16.18 13.90
C ASP A 207 9.78 15.41 12.58
N TYR A 208 8.81 15.63 11.71
CA TYR A 208 8.73 14.94 10.43
C TYR A 208 9.98 15.13 9.57
N THR A 209 10.52 16.34 9.48
CA THR A 209 11.75 16.60 8.72
C THR A 209 12.96 15.95 9.38
N ASN A 210 13.06 16.01 10.71
CA ASN A 210 14.11 15.36 11.48
C ASN A 210 14.10 13.84 11.28
N SER A 211 12.91 13.23 11.12
CA SER A 211 12.78 11.80 10.86
C SER A 211 13.47 11.34 9.57
N TRP A 212 13.71 12.23 8.60
CA TRP A 212 14.40 11.88 7.35
C TRP A 212 15.84 11.45 7.55
N MET A 213 16.44 11.70 8.71
CA MET A 213 17.75 11.17 9.03
C MET A 213 17.73 9.65 9.24
N LEU A 214 16.57 9.10 9.61
CA LEU A 214 16.36 7.69 9.90
C LEU A 214 15.82 6.90 8.69
N PRO A 215 16.07 5.59 8.61
CA PRO A 215 15.51 4.73 7.55
C PRO A 215 13.98 4.82 7.44
N TYR A 216 13.30 4.93 8.59
CA TYR A 216 11.85 5.12 8.66
C TYR A 216 11.39 6.38 7.94
N GLY A 217 11.96 7.54 8.27
CA GLY A 217 11.55 8.80 7.65
C GLY A 217 11.90 8.86 6.17
N GLN A 218 13.00 8.24 5.73
CA GLN A 218 13.33 8.11 4.31
C GLN A 218 12.29 7.30 3.54
N THR A 219 11.90 6.15 4.08
CA THR A 219 10.89 5.28 3.45
C THR A 219 9.52 5.98 3.45
N LEU A 220 9.20 6.72 4.52
CA LEU A 220 7.97 7.49 4.65
C LEU A 220 7.93 8.64 3.63
N LEU A 221 9.06 9.34 3.43
CA LEU A 221 9.18 10.38 2.42
C LEU A 221 8.97 9.79 1.02
N ILE A 222 9.62 8.68 0.68
CA ILE A 222 9.45 8.00 -0.61
C ILE A 222 7.99 7.63 -0.84
N LYS A 223 7.29 7.12 0.20
CA LYS A 223 5.85 6.83 0.13
C LYS A 223 5.03 8.08 -0.20
N HIS A 224 5.29 9.21 0.44
CA HIS A 224 4.61 10.48 0.14
C HIS A 224 4.91 10.98 -1.27
N LEU A 225 6.15 10.86 -1.74
CA LEU A 225 6.52 11.26 -3.10
C LEU A 225 5.84 10.39 -4.16
N LEU A 226 5.69 9.08 -3.92
CA LEU A 226 4.95 8.16 -4.80
C LEU A 226 3.44 8.48 -4.90
N MET A 227 2.87 9.22 -3.94
CA MET A 227 1.49 9.69 -4.05
C MET A 227 1.31 10.69 -5.20
N ILE A 228 2.35 11.43 -5.60
CA ILE A 228 2.27 12.42 -6.67
C ILE A 228 1.98 11.76 -8.03
N PRO A 229 2.77 10.79 -8.54
CA PRO A 229 2.42 10.09 -9.76
C PRO A 229 1.11 9.31 -9.63
N LEU A 230 0.77 8.79 -8.45
CA LEU A 230 -0.54 8.15 -8.22
C LEU A 230 -1.70 9.11 -8.50
N LEU A 231 -1.65 10.34 -7.96
CA LEU A 231 -2.67 11.36 -8.20
C LEU A 231 -2.73 11.77 -9.67
N VAL A 232 -1.59 11.80 -10.38
CA VAL A 232 -1.56 12.05 -11.83
C VAL A 232 -2.28 10.93 -12.60
N TYR A 233 -2.01 9.66 -12.29
CA TYR A 233 -2.72 8.54 -12.93
C TYR A 233 -4.20 8.51 -12.56
N ALA A 234 -4.56 8.77 -11.31
CA ALA A 234 -5.95 8.86 -10.87
C ALA A 234 -6.71 9.97 -11.62
N LEU A 235 -6.06 11.12 -11.84
CA LEU A 235 -6.60 12.23 -12.65
C LEU A 235 -6.81 11.81 -14.11
N ILE A 236 -5.80 11.18 -14.72
CA ILE A 236 -5.88 10.64 -16.08
C ILE A 236 -7.05 9.66 -16.20
N ASN A 237 -7.15 8.71 -15.26
CA ASN A 237 -8.11 7.62 -15.33
C ASN A 237 -9.54 8.04 -15.00
N SER A 238 -9.72 8.95 -14.04
CA SER A 238 -11.06 9.36 -13.56
C SER A 238 -11.66 10.52 -14.36
N ILE A 239 -10.84 11.46 -14.82
CA ILE A 239 -11.33 12.69 -15.46
C ILE A 239 -11.07 12.68 -16.97
N ILE A 240 -9.83 12.45 -17.38
CA ILE A 240 -9.42 12.65 -18.77
C ILE A 240 -9.94 11.52 -19.67
N LEU A 241 -9.83 10.27 -19.20
CA LEU A 241 -10.38 9.12 -19.91
C LEU A 241 -11.89 9.20 -20.05
N LYS A 242 -12.60 9.60 -18.99
CA LYS A 242 -14.05 9.78 -19.01
C LYS A 242 -14.50 10.71 -20.13
N LYS A 243 -13.77 11.80 -20.37
CA LYS A 243 -14.06 12.77 -21.47
C LYS A 243 -13.74 12.22 -22.87
N LYS A 244 -12.74 11.35 -23.01
CA LYS A 244 -12.30 10.80 -24.31
C LYS A 244 -13.06 9.54 -24.76
N LEU A 245 -13.72 8.85 -23.83
CA LEU A 245 -14.48 7.62 -24.12
C LEU A 245 -15.71 7.83 -25.00
N SER A 246 -16.17 9.08 -25.21
CA SER A 246 -17.23 9.37 -26.18
C SER A 246 -16.85 9.00 -27.62
N ASN A 247 -15.55 8.84 -27.92
CA ASN A 247 -15.05 8.62 -29.28
C ASN A 247 -14.61 7.16 -29.55
N GLN A 248 -14.98 6.19 -28.69
CA GLN A 248 -14.84 4.71 -28.83
C GLN A 248 -13.44 4.11 -29.14
N LEU A 249 -12.41 4.92 -29.45
CA LEU A 249 -11.11 4.46 -29.96
C LEU A 249 -9.98 4.41 -28.92
N PHE A 250 -10.30 4.40 -27.62
CA PHE A 250 -9.28 4.43 -26.56
C PHE A 250 -9.45 3.28 -25.56
N ASN A 251 -8.40 2.48 -25.40
CA ASN A 251 -8.35 1.41 -24.41
C ASN A 251 -7.85 1.96 -23.05
N PRO A 252 -8.68 1.96 -21.99
CA PRO A 252 -8.32 2.49 -20.68
C PRO A 252 -7.49 1.52 -19.83
N LEU A 253 -7.49 0.22 -20.14
CA LEU A 253 -6.87 -0.82 -19.30
C LEU A 253 -5.37 -0.61 -19.05
N PRO A 254 -4.54 -0.23 -20.05
CA PRO A 254 -3.12 -0.01 -19.80
C PRO A 254 -2.85 1.08 -18.77
N TRP A 255 -3.67 2.13 -18.72
CA TRP A 255 -3.51 3.25 -17.79
C TRP A 255 -4.00 2.91 -16.39
N ALA A 256 -5.08 2.13 -16.29
CA ALA A 256 -5.53 1.58 -15.01
C ALA A 256 -4.46 0.63 -14.41
N ARG A 257 -3.80 -0.18 -15.26
CA ARG A 257 -2.66 -1.00 -14.82
C ARG A 257 -1.52 -0.15 -14.28
N MET A 258 -1.19 1.00 -14.88
CA MET A 258 -0.13 1.86 -14.37
C MET A 258 -0.44 2.43 -13.01
N GLU A 259 -1.67 2.92 -12.83
CA GLU A 259 -2.14 3.36 -11.52
C GLU A 259 -1.95 2.24 -10.49
N SER A 260 -2.36 1.00 -10.82
CA SER A 260 -2.18 -0.14 -9.92
C SER A 260 -0.72 -0.50 -9.64
N ILE A 261 0.20 -0.31 -10.59
CA ILE A 261 1.64 -0.54 -10.39
C ILE A 261 2.22 0.49 -9.42
N ILE A 262 1.86 1.77 -9.57
CA ILE A 262 2.30 2.81 -8.61
C ILE A 262 1.75 2.51 -7.21
N VAL A 263 0.51 2.05 -7.10
CA VAL A 263 -0.04 1.60 -5.81
C VAL A 263 0.75 0.42 -5.23
N LEU A 264 1.16 -0.55 -6.04
CA LEU A 264 2.02 -1.65 -5.56
C LEU A 264 3.36 -1.13 -5.02
N LEU A 265 3.96 -0.12 -5.64
CA LEU A 265 5.17 0.52 -5.10
C LEU A 265 4.90 1.18 -3.73
N ILE A 266 3.73 1.80 -3.56
CA ILE A 266 3.30 2.37 -2.27
C ILE A 266 3.05 1.29 -1.22
N PHE A 267 2.51 0.13 -1.61
CA PHE A 267 2.37 -1.03 -0.72
C PHE A 267 3.75 -1.54 -0.27
N SER A 268 4.70 -1.64 -1.19
CA SER A 268 6.09 -2.03 -0.87
C SER A 268 6.74 -1.04 0.10
N ALA A 269 6.59 0.27 -0.13
CA ALA A 269 7.08 1.29 0.80
C ALA A 269 6.40 1.20 2.18
N THR A 270 5.09 0.93 2.20
CA THR A 270 4.33 0.75 3.45
C THR A 270 4.72 -0.52 4.19
N ALA A 271 5.00 -1.60 3.48
CA ALA A 271 5.51 -2.83 4.06
C ALA A 271 6.91 -2.62 4.64
N ALA A 272 7.80 -1.91 3.94
CA ALA A 272 9.13 -1.58 4.43
C ALA A 272 9.08 -0.71 5.71
N LEU A 273 8.16 0.26 5.77
CA LEU A 273 7.91 1.05 6.98
C LEU A 273 7.51 0.18 8.17
N GLY A 274 6.69 -0.84 7.94
CA GLY A 274 6.26 -1.78 8.99
C GLY A 274 7.39 -2.64 9.57
N GLN A 275 8.56 -2.66 8.93
CA GLN A 275 9.74 -3.43 9.36
C GLN A 275 10.85 -2.55 9.95
N GLN A 276 10.64 -1.24 10.02
CA GLN A 276 11.62 -0.27 10.50
C GLN A 276 11.22 0.25 11.87
N SER A 277 12.22 0.52 12.72
CA SER A 277 11.99 1.07 14.06
C SER A 277 11.32 2.45 13.98
N PRO A 278 10.29 2.70 14.80
CA PRO A 278 9.64 4.00 14.93
C PRO A 278 10.62 5.11 15.36
N PRO A 279 10.62 6.31 14.75
CA PRO A 279 11.52 7.40 15.13
C PRO A 279 11.45 7.84 16.58
N HIS A 280 10.28 7.79 17.23
CA HIS A 280 10.13 8.16 18.63
C HIS A 280 10.77 7.16 19.62
N GLU A 281 11.03 5.93 19.18
CA GLU A 281 11.72 4.88 19.96
C GLU A 281 13.21 4.78 19.62
N THR A 282 13.67 5.51 18.60
CA THR A 282 15.01 5.37 17.99
C THR A 282 15.90 6.53 18.44
N LEU A 283 17.01 6.23 19.12
CA LEU A 283 17.94 7.26 19.59
C LEU A 283 18.87 7.65 18.45
N LEU A 284 18.88 8.93 18.04
CA LEU A 284 19.76 9.41 16.96
C LEU A 284 21.25 9.20 17.29
N THR A 285 21.75 8.02 16.93
CA THR A 285 23.13 7.56 17.05
C THR A 285 23.66 7.28 15.65
N GLU A 286 24.98 7.33 15.45
CA GLU A 286 25.58 7.15 14.12
C GLU A 286 25.23 5.82 13.47
N GLU A 287 25.00 4.76 14.26
CA GLU A 287 24.64 3.43 13.77
C GLU A 287 23.20 3.33 13.24
N GLU A 288 22.31 4.23 13.67
CA GLU A 288 20.89 4.21 13.32
C GLU A 288 20.54 5.16 12.15
N ILE A 289 21.51 5.95 11.67
CA ILE A 289 21.32 6.87 10.54
C ILE A 289 21.11 6.08 9.24
N SER A 290 20.18 6.55 8.42
CA SER A 290 19.93 5.98 7.11
C SER A 290 21.15 6.11 6.20
N SER A 291 21.57 4.98 5.62
CA SER A 291 22.58 4.95 4.56
C SER A 291 22.17 5.78 3.34
N LEU A 292 20.87 5.91 3.06
CA LEU A 292 20.38 6.77 1.99
C LEU A 292 20.52 8.24 2.34
N PHE A 293 20.35 8.60 3.61
CA PHE A 293 20.53 9.99 4.06
C PHE A 293 22.01 10.37 3.95
N THR A 294 22.92 9.55 4.49
CA THR A 294 24.37 9.83 4.47
C THR A 294 24.97 9.81 3.06
N MET A 295 24.36 9.11 2.11
CA MET A 295 24.78 9.12 0.70
C MET A 295 24.59 10.49 0.02
N PHE A 296 23.56 11.25 0.39
CA PHE A 296 23.20 12.50 -0.27
C PHE A 296 23.41 13.75 0.58
N TYR A 297 23.34 13.64 1.91
CA TYR A 297 23.64 14.73 2.81
C TYR A 297 25.15 15.02 2.79
N GLN A 298 25.52 16.26 2.51
CA GLN A 298 26.92 16.69 2.35
C GLN A 298 27.54 17.23 3.65
N GLY A 299 26.74 17.38 4.71
CA GLY A 299 27.22 17.84 6.02
C GLY A 299 27.76 16.70 6.89
N GLN A 300 28.37 17.07 8.01
CA GLN A 300 28.69 16.10 9.07
C GLN A 300 27.49 15.95 9.99
N PHE A 301 27.11 14.70 10.27
CA PHE A 301 26.10 14.42 11.27
C PHE A 301 26.56 14.91 12.65
N GLN A 302 25.68 15.58 13.37
CA GLN A 302 25.87 15.93 14.77
C GLN A 302 24.64 15.49 15.58
N PRO A 303 24.80 14.80 16.73
CA PRO A 303 23.68 14.47 17.58
C PRO A 303 22.87 15.71 17.97
N GLY A 304 21.54 15.67 17.74
CA GLY A 304 20.66 16.80 18.01
C GLY A 304 20.56 17.85 16.90
N MET A 305 21.17 17.62 15.73
CA MET A 305 20.93 18.47 14.57
C MET A 305 19.46 18.43 14.14
N THR A 306 18.96 19.58 13.68
CA THR A 306 17.61 19.70 13.12
C THR A 306 17.70 19.80 11.61
N VAL A 307 16.89 19.02 10.91
CA VAL A 307 16.79 19.06 9.45
C VAL A 307 15.99 20.28 9.02
N ASN A 308 16.68 21.27 8.45
CA ASN A 308 16.05 22.42 7.83
C ASN A 308 16.17 22.33 6.30
N LEU A 309 15.09 22.71 5.60
CA LEU A 309 15.08 22.79 4.15
C LEU A 309 15.47 24.20 3.69
N MET A 310 16.54 24.28 2.91
CA MET A 310 16.93 25.49 2.20
C MET A 310 16.86 25.26 0.68
N LEU A 311 16.17 26.16 -0.02
CA LEU A 311 16.14 26.14 -1.48
C LEU A 311 17.48 26.63 -2.05
N ASN A 312 18.29 25.70 -2.54
CA ASN A 312 19.48 26.01 -3.32
C ASN A 312 19.22 25.82 -4.83
N ALA A 313 20.15 26.29 -5.66
CA ALA A 313 20.01 26.25 -7.12
C ALA A 313 19.78 24.82 -7.65
N THR A 314 20.48 23.82 -7.10
CA THR A 314 20.33 22.40 -7.47
C THR A 314 18.93 21.89 -7.13
N SER A 315 18.42 22.20 -5.95
CA SER A 315 17.09 21.79 -5.48
C SER A 315 16.00 22.42 -6.35
N ILE A 316 16.14 23.70 -6.70
CA ILE A 316 15.23 24.42 -7.61
C ILE A 316 15.25 23.78 -9.01
N ALA A 317 16.44 23.50 -9.56
CA ALA A 317 16.57 22.87 -10.87
C ALA A 317 15.92 21.47 -10.91
N LEU A 318 16.13 20.65 -9.88
CA LEU A 318 15.51 19.32 -9.75
C LEU A 318 13.99 19.40 -9.58
N CYS A 319 13.47 20.39 -8.86
CA CYS A 319 12.03 20.68 -8.81
C CYS A 319 11.48 21.06 -10.19
N GLY A 320 12.19 21.88 -10.96
CA GLY A 320 11.84 22.21 -12.34
C GLY A 320 11.79 20.97 -13.24
N LEU A 321 12.77 20.06 -13.09
CA LEU A 321 12.81 18.79 -13.82
C LEU A 321 11.67 17.84 -13.41
N ALA A 322 11.31 17.80 -12.14
CA ALA A 322 10.15 17.07 -11.65
C ALA A 322 8.84 17.57 -12.30
N LEU A 323 8.63 18.89 -12.38
CA LEU A 323 7.47 19.47 -13.07
C LEU A 323 7.46 19.10 -14.56
N LEU A 324 8.62 19.08 -15.21
CA LEU A 324 8.74 18.60 -16.59
C LEU A 324 8.33 17.13 -16.72
N PHE A 325 8.72 16.26 -15.79
CA PHE A 325 8.31 14.86 -15.82
C PHE A 325 6.81 14.67 -15.62
N ILE A 326 6.15 15.48 -14.77
CA ILE A 326 4.68 15.50 -14.68
C ILE A 326 4.07 15.90 -16.03
N ALA A 327 4.59 16.94 -16.68
CA ALA A 327 4.12 17.36 -18.00
C ALA A 327 4.31 16.26 -19.05
N LEU A 328 5.45 15.55 -19.03
CA LEU A 328 5.74 14.44 -19.94
C LEU A 328 4.84 13.22 -19.68
N MET A 329 4.47 12.93 -18.44
CA MET A 329 3.46 11.91 -18.12
C MET A 329 2.12 12.24 -18.80
N MET A 330 1.68 13.49 -18.67
CA MET A 330 0.44 13.98 -19.28
C MET A 330 0.51 13.99 -20.81
N LEU A 331 1.63 14.43 -21.38
CA LEU A 331 1.85 14.42 -22.83
C LEU A 331 1.91 13.00 -23.39
N SER A 332 2.54 12.06 -22.67
CA SER A 332 2.55 10.63 -23.03
C SER A 332 1.13 10.11 -23.17
N PHE A 333 0.25 10.46 -22.23
CA PHE A 333 -1.17 10.13 -22.32
C PHE A 333 -1.87 10.80 -23.51
N ILE A 334 -1.70 12.12 -23.68
CA ILE A 334 -2.38 12.88 -24.73
C ILE A 334 -1.99 12.39 -26.13
N LYS A 335 -0.69 12.13 -26.33
CA LYS A 335 -0.08 11.69 -27.59
C LYS A 335 -0.15 10.18 -27.80
N LYS A 336 -0.77 9.42 -26.88
CA LYS A 336 -0.88 7.95 -26.94
C LYS A 336 0.48 7.26 -27.06
N ALA A 337 1.50 7.81 -26.38
CA ALA A 337 2.82 7.20 -26.34
C ALA A 337 2.79 5.87 -25.58
N PRO A 338 3.83 5.02 -25.75
CA PRO A 338 3.94 3.78 -25.00
C PRO A 338 3.86 4.02 -23.49
N VAL A 339 3.04 3.21 -22.83
CA VAL A 339 2.71 3.36 -21.41
C VAL A 339 3.95 3.23 -20.52
N ILE A 340 4.93 2.42 -20.93
CA ILE A 340 6.23 2.28 -20.26
C ILE A 340 6.96 3.62 -20.09
N LEU A 341 6.80 4.55 -21.04
CA LEU A 341 7.38 5.89 -20.94
C LEU A 341 6.78 6.65 -19.76
N SER A 342 5.47 6.53 -19.55
CA SER A 342 4.80 7.17 -18.41
C SER A 342 5.30 6.63 -17.07
N ILE A 343 5.54 5.32 -16.95
CA ILE A 343 6.16 4.72 -15.77
C ILE A 343 7.56 5.28 -15.55
N LEU A 344 8.39 5.32 -16.59
CA LEU A 344 9.74 5.85 -16.49
C LEU A 344 9.72 7.31 -16.00
N MET A 345 8.84 8.15 -16.56
CA MET A 345 8.67 9.53 -16.10
C MET A 345 8.20 9.58 -14.64
N SER A 346 7.36 8.64 -14.19
CA SER A 346 6.91 8.56 -12.78
C SER A 346 8.05 8.24 -11.83
N VAL A 347 8.95 7.33 -12.21
CA VAL A 347 10.13 6.98 -11.42
C VAL A 347 11.11 8.14 -11.37
N LEU A 348 11.41 8.76 -12.52
CA LEU A 348 12.29 9.92 -12.61
C LEU A 348 11.74 11.13 -11.85
N LEU A 349 10.42 11.33 -11.86
CA LEU A 349 9.73 12.33 -11.04
C LEU A 349 10.03 12.13 -9.55
N VAL A 350 9.80 10.93 -9.03
CA VAL A 350 10.04 10.61 -7.60
C VAL A 350 11.51 10.80 -7.25
N LEU A 351 12.42 10.34 -8.11
CA LEU A 351 13.86 10.51 -7.92
C LEU A 351 14.29 11.97 -7.89
N CYS A 352 13.78 12.81 -8.81
CA CYS A 352 14.09 14.24 -8.83
C CYS A 352 13.58 14.97 -7.59
N LEU A 353 12.36 14.67 -7.16
CA LEU A 353 11.80 15.27 -5.95
C LEU A 353 12.57 14.82 -4.71
N TYR A 354 12.91 13.54 -4.62
CA TYR A 354 13.70 13.02 -3.52
C TYR A 354 15.07 13.68 -3.43
N LEU A 355 15.80 13.75 -4.56
CA LEU A 355 17.11 14.41 -4.61
C LEU A 355 17.02 15.91 -4.36
N SER A 356 15.97 16.58 -4.84
CA SER A 356 15.73 17.99 -4.56
C SER A 356 15.59 18.24 -3.05
N ILE A 357 14.86 17.39 -2.36
CA ILE A 357 14.69 17.48 -0.91
C ILE A 357 16.02 17.19 -0.21
N MET A 358 16.67 16.05 -0.50
CA MET A 358 17.90 15.63 0.20
C MET A 358 19.06 16.60 0.01
N LEU A 359 19.27 17.10 -1.21
CA LEU A 359 20.33 18.07 -1.50
C LEU A 359 19.97 19.49 -1.02
N GLY A 360 18.73 19.73 -0.62
CA GLY A 360 18.25 20.97 -0.01
C GLY A 360 18.32 20.97 1.52
N ILE A 361 18.78 19.89 2.15
CA ILE A 361 18.92 19.80 3.61
C ILE A 361 20.17 20.58 4.06
N GLN A 362 20.02 21.35 5.13
CA GLN A 362 21.12 21.98 5.87
C GLN A 362 21.17 21.45 7.31
#